data_AF-A0A5A7ZPD7-F1
#
_entry.id   AF-A0A5A7ZPD7-F1
#
_cell.length_a   1.000
_cell.length_b   1.000
_cell.length_c   1.000
_cell.angle_alpha   90.00
_cell.angle_beta   90.00
_cell.angle_gamma   90.00
#
_symmetry.space_group_name_H-M   'P 1'
#
loop_
_entity.id
_entity.type
_entity.pdbx_description
1 polymer ?
#
loop_
_entity_poly.entity_id
_entity_poly.type
_entity_poly.pdbx_seq_one_letter_code
_entity_poly.pdbx_strand_id
1 'polypeptide(L)'
;MPGTVTVACKLPHGLVLQEQRMTKRTEPVMGGGYREFEQAERFGKKIMLAGSARPVNPEGEVEFAPMVGGYGLTPNVDKDFFERWLAQNAELDAVKNGFIFAAERDDTVKGRAREGKAGPCGLEPINPRNLPAEFQAVKPDERR
;
A
#
# COMPACT_ATOMS: atom_id res chain seq x y z
N MET A 1 -9.45 -20.56 16.00
CA MET A 1 -9.46 -19.14 16.41
C MET A 1 -8.99 -18.35 15.21
N PRO A 2 -9.63 -17.24 14.82
CA PRO A 2 -9.12 -16.43 13.72
C PRO A 2 -7.73 -15.95 14.11
N GLY A 3 -6.73 -16.29 13.28
CA GLY A 3 -5.34 -15.90 13.51
C GLY A 3 -5.17 -14.41 13.25
N THR A 4 -4.19 -13.78 13.89
CA THR A 4 -3.75 -12.44 13.53
C THR A 4 -2.39 -12.48 12.85
N VAL A 5 -2.13 -11.50 12.02
CA VAL A 5 -0.86 -11.31 11.31
C VAL A 5 -0.37 -9.87 11.48
N THR A 6 0.94 -9.71 11.30
CA THR A 6 1.55 -8.39 11.13
C THR A 6 1.77 -8.15 9.64
N VAL A 7 1.15 -7.08 9.13
CA VAL A 7 1.24 -6.70 7.73
C VAL A 7 2.32 -5.64 7.56
N ALA A 8 3.23 -5.86 6.61
CA ALA A 8 4.26 -4.92 6.20
C ALA A 8 3.83 -4.19 4.92
N CYS A 9 4.01 -2.87 4.87
CA CYS A 9 3.69 -2.04 3.71
C CYS A 9 4.84 -1.07 3.38
N LYS A 10 5.38 -1.14 2.16
CA LYS A 10 6.47 -0.28 1.70
C LYS A 10 5.99 1.08 1.20
N LEU A 11 4.71 1.18 0.81
CA LEU A 11 4.14 2.41 0.25
C LEU A 11 4.25 3.55 1.26
N PRO A 12 4.83 4.71 0.91
CA PRO A 12 5.11 5.77 1.89
C PRO A 12 3.84 6.29 2.58
N HIS A 13 2.74 6.39 1.86
CA HIS A 13 1.44 6.85 2.38
C HIS A 13 0.61 5.74 3.05
N GLY A 14 1.09 4.49 3.07
CA GLY A 14 0.33 3.35 3.54
C GLY A 14 -0.71 2.87 2.52
N LEU A 15 -1.68 2.08 2.96
CA LEU A 15 -2.78 1.62 2.11
C LEU A 15 -4.03 1.30 2.94
N VAL A 16 -5.20 1.73 2.46
CA VAL A 16 -6.48 1.32 3.06
C VAL A 16 -6.94 0.02 2.42
N LEU A 17 -6.98 -1.06 3.19
CA LEU A 17 -7.52 -2.34 2.79
C LEU A 17 -9.04 -2.37 3.03
N GLN A 18 -9.76 -2.92 2.06
CA GLN A 18 -11.19 -3.17 2.16
C GLN A 18 -11.57 -4.32 1.21
N GLU A 19 -12.43 -5.23 1.66
CA GLU A 19 -12.91 -6.35 0.84
C GLU A 19 -13.88 -5.88 -0.24
N GLN A 20 -13.93 -6.64 -1.32
CA GLN A 20 -14.83 -6.42 -2.46
C GLN A 20 -15.76 -7.62 -2.64
N ARG A 21 -16.99 -7.35 -3.05
CA ARG A 21 -17.96 -8.37 -3.48
C ARG A 21 -18.51 -8.01 -4.85
N MET A 22 -18.79 -9.00 -5.68
CA MET A 22 -19.48 -8.77 -6.94
C MET A 22 -20.97 -8.58 -6.65
N THR A 23 -21.50 -7.40 -6.96
CA THR A 23 -22.92 -7.06 -6.81
C THR A 23 -23.51 -6.83 -8.19
N LYS A 24 -24.68 -7.42 -8.47
CA LYS A 24 -25.42 -7.14 -9.70
C LYS A 24 -26.04 -5.74 -9.62
N ARG A 25 -25.75 -4.90 -10.60
CA ARG A 25 -26.29 -3.56 -10.78
C ARG A 25 -27.07 -3.49 -12.09
N THR A 26 -28.10 -2.66 -12.10
CA THR A 26 -28.89 -2.35 -13.29
C THR A 26 -28.66 -0.91 -13.71
N GLU A 27 -28.45 -0.70 -15.00
CA GLU A 27 -28.41 0.65 -15.59
C GLU A 27 -29.38 0.75 -16.77
N PRO A 28 -30.01 1.92 -16.98
CA PRO A 28 -30.87 2.12 -18.13
C PRO A 28 -30.03 2.23 -19.41
N VAL A 29 -30.45 1.54 -20.47
CA VAL A 29 -29.82 1.61 -21.79
C VAL A 29 -30.64 2.48 -22.74
N MET A 30 -29.95 3.14 -23.67
CA MET A 30 -30.60 3.91 -24.74
C MET A 30 -31.48 2.98 -25.58
N GLY A 31 -32.78 3.26 -25.65
CA GLY A 31 -33.77 2.40 -26.34
C GLY A 31 -34.88 1.83 -25.44
N GLY A 32 -34.86 2.13 -24.14
CA GLY A 32 -35.93 1.73 -23.21
C GLY A 32 -35.74 0.30 -22.70
N GLY A 33 -34.85 0.13 -21.73
CA GLY A 33 -34.59 -1.15 -21.06
C GLY A 33 -33.53 -1.01 -19.98
N TYR A 34 -33.30 -2.07 -19.22
CA TYR A 34 -32.22 -2.15 -18.22
C TYR A 34 -31.22 -3.23 -18.60
N ARG A 35 -29.94 -2.94 -18.44
CA ARG A 35 -28.87 -3.93 -18.53
C ARG A 35 -28.40 -4.32 -17.14
N GLU A 36 -28.36 -5.62 -16.86
CA GLU A 36 -27.66 -6.15 -15.69
C GLU A 36 -26.17 -6.27 -15.97
N PHE A 37 -25.34 -5.82 -15.04
CA PHE A 37 -23.90 -6.04 -15.04
C PHE A 37 -23.39 -6.30 -13.63
N GLU A 38 -22.28 -7.00 -13.52
CA GLU A 38 -21.61 -7.24 -12.25
C GLU A 38 -20.61 -6.13 -11.97
N GLN A 39 -20.68 -5.58 -10.76
CA GLN A 39 -19.77 -4.55 -10.30
C GLN A 39 -19.14 -4.98 -8.97
N ALA A 40 -17.81 -4.89 -8.89
CA ALA A 40 -17.10 -5.04 -7.64
C ALA A 40 -17.42 -3.85 -6.71
N GLU A 41 -18.15 -4.11 -5.64
CA GLU A 41 -18.49 -3.15 -4.60
C GLU A 41 -17.58 -3.38 -3.38
N ARG A 42 -16.96 -2.31 -2.86
CA ARG A 42 -16.21 -2.36 -1.60
C ARG A 42 -17.17 -2.44 -0.42
N PHE A 43 -16.97 -3.37 0.50
CA PHE A 43 -17.84 -3.57 1.66
C PHE A 43 -17.02 -3.87 2.92
N GLY A 44 -17.70 -3.90 4.07
CA GLY A 44 -17.08 -4.28 5.34
C GLY A 44 -16.11 -3.24 5.91
N LYS A 45 -15.27 -3.71 6.83
CA LYS A 45 -14.34 -2.87 7.60
C LYS A 45 -13.21 -2.35 6.72
N LYS A 46 -12.81 -1.09 6.95
CA LYS A 46 -11.59 -0.50 6.40
C LYS A 46 -10.45 -0.65 7.40
N ILE A 47 -9.30 -1.14 6.95
CA ILE A 47 -8.09 -1.25 7.75
C ILE A 47 -7.02 -0.39 7.10
N MET A 48 -6.47 0.56 7.84
CA MET A 48 -5.34 1.39 7.38
C MET A 48 -4.03 0.66 7.69
N LEU A 49 -3.26 0.33 6.67
CA LEU A 49 -1.88 -0.08 6.83
C LEU A 49 -0.98 1.14 6.98
N ALA A 50 -0.08 1.09 7.94
CA ALA A 50 0.95 2.10 8.11
C ALA A 50 1.93 2.11 6.92
N GLY A 51 2.22 3.30 6.41
CA GLY A 51 3.26 3.50 5.41
C GLY A 51 4.65 3.70 6.00
N SER A 52 5.62 3.90 5.11
CA SER A 52 7.02 4.15 5.47
C SER A 52 7.38 5.65 5.57
N ALA A 53 6.51 6.56 5.12
CA ALA A 53 6.78 7.99 5.21
C ALA A 53 6.70 8.49 6.65
N ARG A 54 7.54 9.47 6.96
CA ARG A 54 7.41 10.29 8.16
C ARG A 54 7.07 11.72 7.76
N PRO A 55 6.17 12.39 8.50
CA PRO A 55 5.83 13.78 8.24
C PRO A 55 7.06 14.66 8.44
N VAL A 56 7.26 15.60 7.53
CA VAL A 56 8.29 16.63 7.63
C VAL A 56 7.62 17.83 8.32
N ASN A 57 8.09 18.19 9.51
CA ASN A 57 7.53 19.24 10.37
C ASN A 57 6.07 18.98 10.81
N PRO A 58 5.81 17.96 11.64
CA PRO A 58 4.49 17.75 12.18
C PRO A 58 4.08 18.91 13.11
N GLU A 59 2.82 19.31 13.04
CA GLU A 59 2.24 20.39 13.86
C GLU A 59 2.06 19.98 15.34
N GLY A 60 2.24 18.69 15.66
CA GLY A 60 2.14 18.13 17.00
C GLY A 60 2.90 16.80 17.14
N GLU A 61 2.68 16.11 18.26
CA GLU A 61 3.27 14.80 18.50
C GLU A 61 2.66 13.74 17.58
N VAL A 62 3.51 12.96 16.91
CA VAL A 62 3.10 11.92 15.97
C VAL A 62 3.66 10.58 16.44
N GLU A 63 2.76 9.66 16.75
CA GLU A 63 3.13 8.27 16.97
C GLU A 63 3.43 7.59 15.64
N PHE A 64 4.60 6.95 15.56
CA PHE A 64 5.01 6.23 14.38
C PHE A 64 4.72 4.75 14.53
N ALA A 65 4.13 4.16 13.49
CA ALA A 65 4.09 2.72 13.37
C ALA A 65 5.53 2.16 13.35
N PRO A 66 5.76 0.96 13.91
CA PRO A 66 7.04 0.29 13.81
C PRO A 66 7.44 0.15 12.35
N MET A 67 8.70 0.45 12.02
CA MET A 67 9.19 0.39 10.64
C MET A 67 10.50 -0.40 10.57
N VAL A 68 10.60 -1.29 9.58
CA VAL A 68 11.81 -2.09 9.34
C VAL A 68 12.04 -2.22 7.84
N GLY A 69 13.27 -2.02 7.37
CA GLY A 69 13.63 -2.22 5.95
C GLY A 69 12.85 -1.34 4.95
N GLY A 70 12.34 -0.19 5.39
CA GLY A 70 11.48 0.67 4.57
C GLY A 70 10.01 0.22 4.50
N TYR A 71 9.59 -0.72 5.35
CA TYR A 71 8.20 -1.14 5.50
C TYR A 71 7.60 -0.65 6.81
N GLY A 72 6.45 0.01 6.76
CA GLY A 72 5.59 0.25 7.92
C GLY A 72 4.90 -1.05 8.35
N LEU A 73 4.86 -1.33 9.64
CA LEU A 73 4.31 -2.55 10.20
C LEU A 73 2.99 -2.26 10.92
N THR A 74 1.96 -3.03 10.57
CA THR A 74 0.64 -2.97 11.18
C THR A 74 0.33 -4.32 11.83
N PRO A 75 0.47 -4.44 13.16
CA PRO A 75 0.19 -5.69 13.88
C PRO A 75 -1.31 -5.92 14.06
N ASN A 76 -1.67 -7.14 14.47
CA ASN A 76 -3.03 -7.53 14.85
C ASN A 76 -4.08 -7.40 13.73
N VAL A 77 -3.67 -7.58 12.47
CA VAL A 77 -4.61 -7.66 11.34
C VAL A 77 -5.19 -9.06 11.29
N ASP A 78 -6.50 -9.17 11.06
CA ASP A 78 -7.17 -10.47 10.89
C ASP A 78 -6.59 -11.22 9.67
N LYS A 79 -6.12 -12.45 9.91
CA LYS A 79 -5.44 -13.25 8.90
C LYS A 79 -6.35 -13.55 7.71
N ASP A 80 -7.55 -14.02 7.98
CA ASP A 80 -8.48 -14.47 6.94
C ASP A 80 -8.92 -13.29 6.07
N PHE A 81 -9.16 -12.11 6.68
CA PHE A 81 -9.39 -10.86 5.97
C PHE A 81 -8.22 -10.52 5.02
N PHE A 82 -6.99 -10.57 5.53
CA PHE A 82 -5.83 -10.18 4.72
C PHE A 82 -5.59 -11.14 3.56
N GLU A 83 -5.78 -12.45 3.77
CA GLU A 83 -5.69 -13.46 2.71
C GLU A 83 -6.77 -13.27 1.63
N ARG A 84 -8.02 -12.97 2.02
CA ARG A 84 -9.08 -12.65 1.06
C ARG A 84 -8.79 -11.37 0.28
N TRP A 85 -8.30 -10.33 0.96
CA TRP A 85 -7.92 -9.08 0.30
C TRP A 85 -6.76 -9.30 -0.69
N LEU A 86 -5.75 -10.10 -0.32
CA LEU A 86 -4.64 -10.48 -1.19
C LEU A 86 -5.13 -11.21 -2.43
N ALA A 87 -6.06 -12.16 -2.29
CA ALA A 87 -6.64 -12.87 -3.43
C ALA A 87 -7.40 -11.93 -4.38
N GLN A 88 -8.15 -10.97 -3.82
CA GLN A 88 -8.89 -9.96 -4.61
C GLN A 88 -7.97 -8.96 -5.32
N ASN A 89 -6.79 -8.69 -4.75
CA ASN A 89 -5.86 -7.66 -5.22
C ASN A 89 -4.53 -8.26 -5.70
N ALA A 90 -4.52 -9.54 -6.09
CA ALA A 90 -3.30 -10.23 -6.53
C ALA A 90 -2.63 -9.52 -7.72
N GLU A 91 -3.44 -8.83 -8.54
CA GLU A 91 -2.98 -8.11 -9.70
C GLU A 91 -2.39 -6.72 -9.40
N LEU A 92 -2.56 -6.21 -8.18
CA LEU A 92 -2.03 -4.91 -7.76
C LEU A 92 -0.49 -4.93 -7.76
N ASP A 93 0.13 -3.93 -8.36
CA ASP A 93 1.60 -3.83 -8.47
C ASP A 93 2.30 -3.89 -7.11
N ALA A 94 1.68 -3.33 -6.06
CA ALA A 94 2.22 -3.40 -4.71
C ALA A 94 2.26 -4.84 -4.15
N VAL A 95 1.31 -5.68 -4.55
CA VAL A 95 1.29 -7.11 -4.18
C VAL A 95 2.31 -7.88 -5.02
N LYS A 96 2.31 -7.69 -6.35
CA LYS A 96 3.24 -8.35 -7.27
C LYS A 96 4.71 -8.09 -6.94
N ASN A 97 5.04 -6.85 -6.61
CA ASN A 97 6.41 -6.43 -6.31
C ASN A 97 6.83 -6.73 -4.85
N GLY A 98 5.96 -7.35 -4.04
CA GLY A 98 6.26 -7.66 -2.64
C GLY A 98 6.40 -6.41 -1.75
N PHE A 99 5.74 -5.32 -2.12
CA PHE A 99 5.65 -4.12 -1.28
C PHE A 99 4.63 -4.28 -0.16
N ILE A 100 3.75 -5.28 -0.26
CA ILE A 100 2.78 -5.64 0.78
C ILE A 100 2.86 -7.15 1.02
N PHE A 101 3.08 -7.54 2.27
CA PHE A 101 3.07 -8.95 2.69
C PHE A 101 2.78 -9.05 4.19
N ALA A 102 2.50 -10.25 4.69
CA ALA A 102 2.32 -10.49 6.11
C ALA A 102 2.99 -11.77 6.59
N ALA A 103 3.21 -11.89 7.89
CA ALA A 103 3.51 -13.14 8.56
C ALA A 103 2.88 -13.14 9.97
N GLU A 104 2.70 -14.33 10.54
CA GLU A 104 2.10 -14.53 11.87
C GLU A 104 3.03 -14.08 13.00
N ARG A 105 4.36 -14.16 12.80
CA ARG A 105 5.36 -13.76 13.80
C ARG A 105 6.06 -12.49 13.37
N ASP A 106 6.08 -11.51 14.26
CA ASP A 106 6.75 -10.21 14.05
C ASP A 106 8.21 -10.35 13.62
N ASP A 107 8.96 -11.27 14.21
CA ASP A 107 10.38 -11.47 13.87
C ASP A 107 10.57 -11.95 12.44
N THR A 108 9.66 -12.79 11.94
CA THR A 108 9.66 -13.23 10.54
C THR A 108 9.35 -12.08 9.59
N VAL A 109 8.39 -11.22 9.95
CA VAL A 109 8.07 -10.02 9.14
C VAL A 109 9.27 -9.09 9.10
N LYS A 110 9.89 -8.81 10.25
CA LYS A 110 11.06 -7.92 10.36
C LYS A 110 12.26 -8.49 9.60
N GLY A 111 12.52 -9.79 9.70
CA GLY A 111 13.57 -10.47 8.95
C GLY A 111 13.37 -10.32 7.45
N ARG A 112 12.16 -10.67 6.96
CA ARG A 112 11.81 -10.52 5.54
C ARG A 112 11.84 -9.08 5.06
N ALA A 113 11.46 -8.11 5.90
CA ALA A 113 11.53 -6.70 5.57
C ALA A 113 12.98 -6.20 5.44
N ARG A 114 13.90 -6.67 6.29
CA ARG A 114 15.34 -6.35 6.21
C ARG A 114 16.01 -7.00 5.00
N GLU A 115 15.68 -8.26 4.75
CA GLU A 115 16.22 -9.06 3.64
C GLU A 115 15.55 -8.77 2.30
N GLY A 116 14.48 -7.96 2.33
CA GLY A 116 13.58 -7.73 1.19
C GLY A 116 14.33 -7.32 -0.07
N LYS A 117 14.27 -8.18 -1.09
CA LYS A 117 14.75 -7.90 -2.46
C LYS A 117 13.91 -6.87 -3.20
N ALA A 118 12.77 -6.49 -2.62
CA ALA A 118 11.90 -5.48 -3.19
C ALA A 118 12.65 -4.14 -3.18
N GLY A 119 12.97 -3.67 -4.39
CA GLY A 119 13.61 -2.39 -4.63
C GLY A 119 12.76 -1.20 -4.16
N PRO A 120 13.17 0.03 -4.50
CA PRO A 120 12.32 1.19 -4.27
C PRO A 120 10.95 0.99 -4.96
N CYS A 121 9.88 1.41 -4.31
CA CYS A 121 8.53 1.43 -4.87
C CYS A 121 8.29 2.59 -5.84
N GLY A 122 9.26 3.52 -5.95
CA GLY A 122 9.21 4.67 -6.86
C GLY A 122 8.43 5.86 -6.31
N LEU A 123 7.87 5.73 -5.10
CA LEU A 123 7.15 6.80 -4.42
C LEU A 123 7.92 7.35 -3.22
N GLU A 124 9.15 6.88 -2.99
CA GLU A 124 10.01 7.38 -1.93
C GLU A 124 10.31 8.87 -2.12
N PRO A 125 10.49 9.63 -1.02
CA PRO A 125 11.00 10.98 -1.10
C PRO A 125 12.32 11.03 -1.85
N ILE A 126 12.40 11.88 -2.87
CA ILE A 126 13.62 12.08 -3.64
C ILE A 126 14.67 12.77 -2.75
N ASN A 127 15.90 12.29 -2.78
CA ASN A 127 17.01 12.96 -2.11
C ASN A 127 17.36 14.25 -2.88
N PRO A 128 17.16 15.45 -2.30
CA PRO A 128 17.40 16.70 -3.00
C PRO A 128 18.88 16.93 -3.34
N ARG A 129 19.81 16.23 -2.67
CA ARG A 129 21.26 16.29 -2.95
C ARG A 129 21.72 15.29 -4.01
N ASN A 130 20.85 14.39 -4.43
CA ASN A 130 21.13 13.38 -5.45
C ASN A 130 19.89 13.18 -6.33
N LEU A 131 19.55 14.23 -7.07
CA LEU A 131 18.42 14.23 -7.98
C LEU A 131 18.67 13.26 -9.14
N PRO A 132 17.64 12.54 -9.63
CA PRO A 132 17.73 11.81 -10.89
C PRO A 132 18.14 12.76 -12.03
N ALA A 133 18.84 12.24 -13.04
CA ALA A 133 19.41 13.03 -14.12
C ALA A 133 18.38 13.94 -14.82
N GLU A 134 17.14 13.48 -14.93
CA GLU A 134 16.01 14.20 -15.52
C GLU A 134 15.63 15.49 -14.77
N PHE A 135 15.96 15.57 -13.47
CA PHE A 135 15.61 16.70 -12.59
C PHE A 135 16.83 17.55 -12.20
N GLN A 136 18.03 17.20 -12.67
CA GLN A 136 19.22 18.03 -12.49
C GLN A 136 19.09 19.23 -13.44
N ALA A 137 18.63 20.36 -12.91
CA ALA A 137 18.54 21.60 -13.67
C ALA A 137 19.88 21.93 -14.37
N VAL A 138 19.78 22.56 -15.55
CA VAL A 138 20.90 23.07 -16.34
C VAL A 138 21.95 23.73 -15.44
N LYS A 139 23.22 23.36 -15.66
CA LYS A 139 24.34 23.84 -14.84
C LYS A 139 24.27 25.37 -14.71
N PRO A 140 24.55 25.94 -13.52
CA PRO A 140 24.50 27.39 -13.29
C PRO A 140 25.34 28.23 -14.27
N ASP A 141 26.31 27.60 -14.93
CA ASP A 141 27.27 28.24 -15.86
C ASP A 141 26.67 28.60 -17.23
N GLU A 142 25.46 28.13 -17.56
CA GLU A 142 24.77 28.45 -18.82
C GLU A 142 23.76 29.61 -18.69
N ARG A 143 23.69 30.26 -17.52
CA ARG A 143 22.95 31.52 -17.33
C ARG A 143 23.88 32.71 -17.57
N ARG A 144 24.28 32.94 -18.83
CA ARG A 144 24.96 34.19 -19.25
C ARG A 144 24.10 34.94 -20.25
#